data_AF-A0A6P9EWD4-F1
#
_entry.id   AF-A0A6P9EWD4-F1
#
_cell.length_a   1.000
_cell.length_b   1.000
_cell.length_c   1.000
_cell.angle_alpha   90.00
_cell.angle_beta   90.00
_cell.angle_gamma   90.00
#
_symmetry.space_group_name_H-M   'P 1'
#
loop_
_entity.id
_entity.type
_entity.pdbx_description
1 polymer ?
#
loop_
_entity_poly.entity_id
_entity_poly.type
_entity_poly.pdbx_seq_one_letter_code
_entity_poly.pdbx_strand_id
1 'polypeptide(L)'
;MAALRPLVKPKIVKKRTKKFIRHQSDCYVKIKRNRQKPRGIDNRVRRRFKGQILMPSIGYRSNKKTKHMLPSGFRKFLVHNVKELEVLLMCNKSYCAEIAHNVSSKNRKAIVERAAQLAIRVTNPNARLLSEENE
;
A
#
# COMPACT_ATOMS: atom_id res chain seq x y z
N MET A 1 22.90 -9.90 -4.26
CA MET A 1 21.96 -10.83 -3.60
C MET A 1 20.80 -11.15 -4.53
N ALA A 2 20.42 -12.43 -4.67
CA ALA A 2 19.27 -12.83 -5.47
C ALA A 2 17.99 -12.20 -4.91
N ALA A 3 17.18 -11.58 -5.78
CA ALA A 3 15.95 -10.94 -5.36
C ALA A 3 14.93 -12.00 -4.92
N LEU A 4 14.49 -11.93 -3.65
CA LEU A 4 13.46 -12.80 -3.11
C LEU A 4 12.16 -12.70 -3.94
N ARG A 5 11.74 -13.85 -4.47
CA ARG A 5 10.55 -13.99 -5.34
C ARG A 5 9.35 -14.46 -4.52
N PRO A 6 8.14 -13.95 -4.82
CA PRO A 6 6.92 -14.42 -4.17
C PRO A 6 6.58 -15.85 -4.62
N LEU A 7 5.90 -16.60 -3.77
CA LEU A 7 5.44 -17.96 -4.12
C LEU A 7 4.44 -17.95 -5.27
N VAL A 8 3.50 -16.99 -5.25
CA VAL A 8 2.46 -16.84 -6.27
C VAL A 8 2.37 -15.39 -6.69
N LYS A 9 2.36 -15.14 -8.01
CA LYS A 9 2.16 -13.80 -8.58
C LYS A 9 0.96 -13.78 -9.53
N PRO A 10 -0.28 -13.79 -9.01
CA PRO A 10 -1.47 -13.73 -9.84
C PRO A 10 -1.59 -12.36 -10.52
N LYS A 11 -2.16 -12.31 -11.73
CA LYS A 11 -2.46 -11.05 -12.43
C LYS A 11 -3.44 -10.20 -11.62
N ILE A 12 -3.01 -9.01 -11.20
CA ILE A 12 -3.84 -8.09 -10.41
C ILE A 12 -4.73 -7.28 -11.34
N VAL A 13 -6.01 -7.63 -11.42
CA VAL A 13 -7.02 -6.84 -12.13
C VAL A 13 -7.64 -5.79 -11.20
N LYS A 14 -7.50 -4.51 -11.55
CA LYS A 14 -8.18 -3.39 -10.87
C LYS A 14 -9.36 -2.93 -11.71
N LYS A 15 -10.57 -3.05 -11.17
CA LYS A 15 -11.82 -2.63 -11.84
C LYS A 15 -11.88 -1.13 -12.13
N ARG A 16 -11.18 -0.33 -11.34
CA ARG A 16 -11.08 1.12 -11.48
C ARG A 16 -9.73 1.58 -10.95
N THR A 17 -9.05 2.43 -11.71
CA THR A 17 -7.78 3.07 -11.33
C THR A 17 -7.99 4.50 -10.82
N LYS A 18 -8.95 5.23 -11.41
CA LYS A 18 -9.31 6.60 -10.99
C LYS A 18 -9.84 6.62 -9.55
N LYS A 19 -9.33 7.54 -8.73
CA LYS A 19 -9.83 7.77 -7.37
C LYS A 19 -11.30 8.22 -7.39
N PHE A 20 -12.02 7.91 -6.33
CA PHE A 20 -13.35 8.49 -6.08
C PHE A 20 -13.14 9.84 -5.39
N ILE A 21 -13.35 10.92 -6.13
CA ILE A 21 -13.20 12.29 -5.63
C ILE A 21 -14.55 12.84 -5.16
N ARG A 22 -14.51 13.87 -4.31
CA ARG A 22 -15.70 14.63 -3.92
C ARG A 22 -16.20 15.48 -5.08
N HIS A 23 -17.51 15.59 -5.23
CA HIS A 23 -18.14 16.52 -6.18
C HIS A 23 -17.66 17.95 -5.93
N GLN A 24 -17.33 18.69 -7.01
CA GLN A 24 -16.85 20.08 -6.98
C GLN A 24 -15.53 20.32 -6.22
N SER A 25 -14.76 19.26 -5.92
CA SER A 25 -13.42 19.42 -5.32
C SER A 25 -12.34 19.91 -6.29
N ASP A 26 -12.68 19.92 -7.57
CA ASP A 26 -11.95 20.52 -8.68
C ASP A 26 -12.25 22.02 -8.82
N CYS A 27 -13.48 22.45 -8.54
CA CYS A 27 -13.88 23.86 -8.64
C CYS A 27 -13.47 24.72 -7.45
N TYR A 28 -13.44 24.15 -6.23
CA TYR A 28 -13.24 24.94 -5.01
C TYR A 28 -12.11 24.38 -4.14
N VAL A 29 -11.12 25.23 -3.81
CA VAL A 29 -9.98 24.88 -2.94
C VAL A 29 -10.43 24.45 -1.54
N LYS A 30 -11.50 25.07 -1.00
CA LYS A 30 -12.09 24.70 0.30
C LYS A 30 -12.66 23.28 0.33
N ILE A 31 -13.02 22.72 -0.83
CA ILE A 31 -13.58 21.38 -0.94
C ILE A 31 -12.46 20.38 -1.19
N LYS A 32 -12.04 19.69 -0.13
CA LYS A 32 -11.03 18.62 -0.24
C LYS A 32 -11.52 17.47 -1.13
N ARG A 33 -10.58 16.80 -1.80
CA ARG A 33 -10.84 15.66 -2.72
C ARG A 33 -11.27 14.36 -2.02
N ASN A 34 -11.45 14.35 -0.69
CA ASN A 34 -11.88 13.18 0.07
C ASN A 34 -13.34 12.83 -0.22
N ARG A 35 -13.62 11.58 -0.60
CA ARG A 35 -14.97 11.16 -0.97
C ARG A 35 -15.98 11.43 0.16
N GLN A 36 -17.03 12.17 -0.15
CA GLN A 36 -18.24 12.30 0.67
C GLN A 36 -19.47 11.96 -0.19
N LYS A 37 -20.49 11.33 0.42
CA LYS A 37 -21.74 11.01 -0.27
C LYS A 37 -22.60 12.28 -0.36
N PRO A 38 -22.95 12.77 -1.57
CA PRO A 38 -23.82 13.93 -1.71
C PRO A 38 -25.23 13.61 -1.21
N ARG A 39 -25.82 14.55 -0.45
CA ARG A 39 -27.14 14.38 0.19
C ARG A 39 -28.22 15.31 -0.37
N GLY A 40 -27.85 16.38 -1.07
CA GLY A 40 -28.79 17.39 -1.58
C GLY A 40 -29.81 16.86 -2.57
N ILE A 41 -31.02 17.43 -2.54
CA ILE A 41 -32.18 16.96 -3.31
C ILE A 41 -31.93 16.95 -4.82
N ASP A 42 -31.32 17.99 -5.38
CA ASP A 42 -31.09 18.17 -6.83
C ASP A 42 -29.69 17.77 -7.29
N ASN A 43 -28.91 17.13 -6.41
CA ASN A 43 -27.54 16.79 -6.74
C ASN A 43 -27.46 15.73 -7.85
N ARG A 44 -26.85 16.10 -8.98
CA ARG A 44 -26.70 15.25 -10.17
C ARG A 44 -25.94 13.95 -9.92
N VAL A 45 -24.93 13.97 -9.04
CA VAL A 45 -24.16 12.75 -8.66
C VAL A 45 -25.05 11.79 -7.86
N ARG A 46 -25.83 12.32 -6.90
CA ARG A 46 -26.75 11.52 -6.07
C ARG A 46 -27.79 10.80 -6.95
N ARG A 47 -28.35 11.52 -7.92
CA ARG A 47 -29.33 11.04 -8.91
C ARG A 47 -28.72 10.21 -10.04
N ARG A 48 -27.40 10.05 -10.11
CA ARG A 48 -26.66 9.22 -11.09
C ARG A 48 -26.86 9.62 -12.57
N PHE A 49 -26.91 10.92 -12.87
CA PHE A 49 -26.96 11.38 -14.27
C PHE A 49 -25.73 10.93 -15.08
N LYS A 50 -25.93 10.64 -16.38
CA LYS A 50 -24.86 10.33 -17.33
C LYS A 50 -23.84 11.48 -17.42
N GLY A 51 -22.56 11.14 -17.60
CA GLY A 51 -21.46 12.10 -17.71
C GLY A 51 -20.91 12.61 -16.37
N GLN A 52 -21.55 12.27 -15.25
CA GLN A 52 -21.12 12.71 -13.92
C GLN A 52 -20.19 11.70 -13.23
N ILE A 53 -19.44 12.16 -12.21
CA ILE A 53 -18.57 11.30 -11.38
C ILE A 53 -19.33 10.12 -10.77
N LEU A 54 -18.74 8.92 -10.89
CA LEU A 54 -19.32 7.70 -10.36
C LEU A 54 -19.15 7.61 -8.84
N MET A 55 -20.17 7.12 -8.14
CA MET A 55 -20.10 6.87 -6.70
C MET A 55 -19.48 5.51 -6.38
N PRO A 56 -18.78 5.36 -5.23
CA PRO A 56 -18.35 4.06 -4.74
C PRO A 56 -19.55 3.12 -4.51
N SER A 57 -19.41 1.88 -4.99
CA SER A 57 -20.35 0.79 -4.78
C SER A 57 -19.59 -0.53 -4.54
N ILE A 58 -20.29 -1.54 -4.02
CA ILE A 58 -19.74 -2.88 -3.78
C ILE A 58 -19.19 -3.53 -5.06
N GLY A 59 -19.74 -3.16 -6.23
CA GLY A 59 -19.33 -3.68 -7.54
C GLY A 59 -17.85 -3.40 -7.87
N TYR A 60 -17.27 -2.34 -7.32
CA TYR A 60 -15.84 -2.01 -7.51
C TYR A 60 -14.89 -2.82 -6.62
N ARG A 61 -15.40 -3.70 -5.75
CA ARG A 61 -14.57 -4.55 -4.88
C ARG A 61 -13.61 -5.40 -5.73
N SER A 62 -12.33 -5.36 -5.34
CA SER A 62 -11.27 -6.20 -5.93
C SER A 62 -11.46 -7.67 -5.57
N ASN A 63 -10.90 -8.59 -6.38
CA ASN A 63 -10.93 -10.02 -6.10
C ASN A 63 -10.31 -10.30 -4.71
N LYS A 64 -10.96 -11.16 -3.91
CA LYS A 64 -10.49 -11.55 -2.57
C LYS A 64 -9.05 -12.06 -2.58
N LYS A 65 -8.64 -12.83 -3.60
CA LYS A 65 -7.29 -13.41 -3.71
C LYS A 65 -6.19 -12.35 -3.88
N THR A 66 -6.46 -11.31 -4.67
CA THR A 66 -5.50 -10.24 -5.03
C THR A 66 -5.67 -8.95 -4.21
N LYS A 67 -6.65 -8.92 -3.30
CA LYS A 67 -6.88 -7.78 -2.41
C LYS A 67 -5.64 -7.55 -1.54
N HIS A 68 -5.22 -6.29 -1.41
CA HIS A 68 -4.03 -5.87 -0.64
C HIS A 68 -2.67 -6.41 -1.11
N MET A 69 -2.61 -7.03 -2.29
CA MET A 69 -1.35 -7.47 -2.88
C MET A 69 -0.63 -6.32 -3.58
N LEU A 70 0.69 -6.24 -3.39
CA LEU A 70 1.59 -5.30 -4.07
C LEU A 70 1.84 -5.75 -5.52
N PRO A 71 2.28 -4.84 -6.40
CA PRO A 71 2.74 -5.21 -7.75
C PRO A 71 3.90 -6.22 -7.76
N SER A 72 4.69 -6.25 -6.67
CA SER A 72 5.76 -7.23 -6.47
C SER A 72 5.24 -8.66 -6.25
N GLY A 73 3.94 -8.85 -5.95
CA GLY A 73 3.32 -10.14 -5.63
C GLY A 73 3.20 -10.43 -4.13
N PHE A 74 3.89 -9.66 -3.29
CA PHE A 74 3.81 -9.82 -1.83
C PHE A 74 2.65 -9.03 -1.21
N ARG A 75 2.26 -9.39 0.01
CA ARG A 75 1.43 -8.56 0.89
C ARG A 75 2.34 -7.81 1.87
N LYS A 76 2.05 -6.53 2.11
CA LYS A 76 2.86 -5.73 3.03
C LYS A 76 2.47 -5.99 4.49
N PHE A 77 3.47 -6.13 5.35
CA PHE A 77 3.35 -6.22 6.80
C PHE A 77 4.19 -5.10 7.42
N LEU A 78 3.56 -4.24 8.25
CA LEU A 78 4.25 -3.12 8.89
C LEU A 78 5.03 -3.65 10.10
N VAL A 79 6.30 -3.26 10.23
CA VAL A 79 7.19 -3.72 11.30
C VAL A 79 7.75 -2.52 12.07
N HIS A 80 7.73 -2.62 13.41
CA HIS A 80 8.26 -1.61 14.33
C HIS A 80 9.56 -2.03 15.01
N ASN A 81 9.77 -3.33 15.22
CA ASN A 81 10.92 -3.88 15.94
C ASN A 81 11.46 -5.16 15.27
N VAL A 82 12.60 -5.65 15.76
CA VAL A 82 13.26 -6.84 15.21
C VAL A 82 12.45 -8.13 15.49
N LYS A 83 11.76 -8.21 16.65
CA LYS A 83 10.98 -9.39 17.06
C LYS A 83 9.79 -9.64 16.13
N GLU A 84 9.16 -8.58 15.63
CA GLU A 84 8.05 -8.65 14.68
C GLU A 84 8.44 -9.28 13.33
N LEU A 85 9.74 -9.31 12.98
CA LEU A 85 10.21 -10.03 11.79
C LEU A 85 10.08 -11.54 11.94
N GLU A 86 10.13 -12.07 13.16
CA GLU A 86 10.09 -13.51 13.41
C GLU A 86 8.72 -14.10 13.08
N VAL A 87 7.66 -13.30 13.21
CA VAL A 87 6.29 -13.66 12.77
C VAL A 87 6.25 -13.95 11.26
N LEU A 88 7.14 -13.33 10.48
CA LEU A 88 7.22 -13.50 9.02
C LEU A 88 8.11 -14.67 8.59
N LEU A 89 8.76 -15.39 9.52
CA LEU A 89 9.70 -16.46 9.19
C LEU A 89 9.06 -17.56 8.33
N MET A 90 7.89 -18.05 8.73
CA MET A 90 7.16 -19.07 7.97
C MET A 90 6.46 -18.49 6.72
N CYS A 91 6.28 -17.18 6.66
CA CYS A 91 5.45 -16.48 5.67
C CYS A 91 6.25 -15.62 4.68
N ASN A 92 7.57 -15.76 4.64
CA ASN A 92 8.51 -14.90 3.91
C ASN A 92 8.29 -14.86 2.38
N LYS A 93 7.70 -15.91 1.78
CA LYS A 93 7.35 -15.96 0.34
C LYS A 93 6.01 -15.30 0.00
N SER A 94 5.18 -14.99 1.00
CA SER A 94 3.85 -14.39 0.81
C SER A 94 3.79 -12.93 1.27
N TYR A 95 4.56 -12.60 2.31
CA TYR A 95 4.59 -11.27 2.90
C TYR A 95 5.97 -10.62 2.76
N CYS A 96 5.97 -9.30 2.69
CA CYS A 96 7.17 -8.47 2.77
C CYS A 96 7.04 -7.49 3.94
N ALA A 97 8.16 -7.19 4.58
CA ALA A 97 8.21 -6.22 5.68
C ALA A 97 8.29 -4.78 5.14
N GLU A 98 7.57 -3.87 5.77
CA GLU A 98 7.65 -2.42 5.58
C GLU A 98 8.01 -1.80 6.93
N ILE A 99 9.19 -1.19 7.02
CA ILE A 99 9.66 -0.59 8.29
C ILE A 99 8.89 0.69 8.56
N ALA A 100 8.28 0.79 9.74
CA ALA A 100 7.50 1.95 10.14
C ALA A 100 8.31 3.26 10.12
N HIS A 101 7.62 4.37 9.88
CA HIS A 101 8.25 5.69 9.69
C HIS A 101 8.92 6.25 10.96
N ASN A 102 8.48 5.80 12.14
CA ASN A 102 8.97 6.27 13.44
C ASN A 102 10.25 5.54 13.92
N VAL A 103 10.65 4.46 13.25
CA VAL A 103 11.85 3.70 13.63
C VAL A 103 13.12 4.51 13.32
N SER A 104 14.01 4.61 14.31
CA SER A 104 15.31 5.29 14.20
C SER A 104 16.26 4.58 13.22
N SER A 105 17.30 5.28 12.74
CA SER A 105 18.32 4.72 11.84
C SER A 105 19.06 3.52 12.45
N LYS A 106 19.43 3.62 13.74
CA LYS A 106 20.08 2.52 14.49
C LYS A 106 19.24 1.25 14.48
N ASN A 107 17.95 1.36 14.80
CA ASN A 107 17.05 0.20 14.83
C ASN A 107 16.72 -0.30 13.41
N ARG A 108 16.69 0.58 12.41
CA ARG A 108 16.53 0.21 11.00
C ARG A 108 17.65 -0.68 10.51
N LYS A 109 18.91 -0.35 10.84
CA LYS A 109 20.07 -1.19 10.50
C LYS A 109 19.89 -2.62 11.03
N ALA A 110 19.57 -2.76 12.32
CA ALA A 110 19.33 -4.06 12.94
C ALA A 110 18.15 -4.84 12.30
N ILE A 111 17.06 -4.15 11.95
CA ILE A 111 15.91 -4.75 11.25
C ILE A 111 16.31 -5.25 9.86
N VAL A 112 17.08 -4.47 9.11
CA VAL A 112 17.52 -4.84 7.75
C VAL A 112 18.48 -6.02 7.79
N GLU A 113 19.45 -6.02 8.69
CA GLU A 113 20.40 -7.13 8.90
C GLU A 113 19.66 -8.41 9.30
N ARG A 114 18.74 -8.33 10.26
CA ARG A 114 17.92 -9.49 10.66
C ARG A 114 17.02 -9.97 9.52
N ALA A 115 16.41 -9.07 8.75
CA ALA A 115 15.57 -9.44 7.63
C ALA A 115 16.36 -10.17 6.53
N ALA A 116 17.62 -9.78 6.30
CA ALA A 116 18.52 -10.47 5.37
C ALA A 116 18.82 -11.91 5.84
N GLN A 117 19.08 -12.10 7.14
CA GLN A 117 19.29 -13.42 7.74
C GLN A 117 18.07 -14.34 7.57
N LEU A 118 16.86 -13.81 7.80
CA LEU A 118 15.60 -14.56 7.70
C LEU A 118 15.06 -14.68 6.27
N ALA A 119 15.80 -14.19 5.27
CA ALA A 119 15.37 -14.13 3.87
C ALA A 119 13.99 -13.47 3.69
N ILE A 120 13.75 -12.36 4.40
CA ILE A 120 12.53 -11.56 4.31
C ILE A 120 12.77 -10.35 3.41
N ARG A 121 11.88 -10.13 2.44
CA ARG A 121 11.93 -8.95 1.58
C ARG A 121 11.47 -7.71 2.34
N VAL A 122 12.31 -6.68 2.39
CA VAL A 122 11.96 -5.36 2.93
C VAL A 122 11.62 -4.39 1.79
N THR A 123 10.56 -3.58 1.92
CA THR A 123 10.15 -2.62 0.88
C THR A 123 10.95 -1.34 0.87
N ASN A 124 11.45 -0.90 2.04
CA ASN A 124 12.18 0.35 2.25
C ASN A 124 13.54 0.14 2.96
N PRO A 125 14.45 -0.71 2.42
CA PRO A 125 15.68 -1.09 3.11
C PRO A 125 16.65 0.08 3.36
N ASN A 126 16.83 0.98 2.40
CA ASN A 126 17.84 2.05 2.48
C ASN A 126 17.32 3.33 3.14
N ALA A 127 16.08 3.35 3.64
CA ALA A 127 15.51 4.57 4.18
C ALA A 127 16.18 4.97 5.50
N ARG A 128 16.80 6.17 5.52
CA ARG A 128 17.60 6.75 6.62
C ARG A 128 18.94 6.06 6.90
N LEU A 129 19.42 5.21 6.00
CA LEU A 129 20.75 4.62 6.07
C LEU A 129 21.62 5.29 5.01
N LEU A 130 22.68 5.96 5.44
CA LEU A 130 23.74 6.47 4.56
C LEU A 130 24.87 5.45 4.57
N SER A 131 25.39 5.12 3.39
CA SER A 131 26.69 4.47 3.28
C SER A 131 27.76 5.54 3.43
N GLU A 132 28.80 5.29 4.23
CA GLU A 132 30.03 6.06 4.11
C GLU A 132 30.60 5.82 2.71
N GLU A 133 30.89 6.89 1.97
CA GLU A 133 31.64 6.79 0.72
C GLU A 133 33.09 6.48 1.11
N ASN A 134 33.55 5.27 0.80
CA ASN A 134 34.94 4.91 0.95
C ASN A 134 35.71 5.56 -0.24
N GLU A 135 36.71 6.40 0.06
CA GLU A 135 37.76 6.80 -0.88
C GLU A 135 38.54 5.60 -1.43
#